data_AF-A0A7L4BBA6-F1
#
_entry.id   AF-A0A7L4BBA6-F1
#
_cell.length_a   1.000
_cell.length_b   1.000
_cell.length_c   1.000
_cell.angle_alpha   90.00
_cell.angle_beta   90.00
_cell.angle_gamma   90.00
#
_symmetry.space_group_name_H-M   'P 1'
#
loop_
_entity.id
_entity.type
_entity.pdbx_description
1 polymer ?
#
loop_
_entity_poly.entity_id
_entity_poly.type
_entity_poly.pdbx_seq_one_letter_code
_entity_poly.pdbx_strand_id
1 'polypeptide(L)'
;KQPKGNFSIENYSARLAFHLRKDSRKKCCFELTCPGKRSYEFTAPSPAEAEDWVDQIQFLLKGEYLSSLTIPVDEEDEEELYNDVESSDSVNTTSHNTTLNQDEPNVEMEEDDIYEVLPGKQPKAE
;
A
#
# COMPACT_ATOMS: atom_id res chain seq x y z
N LYS A 1 -16.86 -4.24 -8.87
CA LYS A 1 -18.09 -4.04 -8.04
C LYS A 1 -18.09 -2.58 -7.59
N GLN A 2 -19.18 -1.82 -7.78
CA GLN A 2 -19.28 -0.46 -7.23
C GLN A 2 -19.65 -0.51 -5.73
N PRO A 3 -19.17 0.44 -4.90
CA PRO A 3 -19.58 0.56 -3.51
C PRO A 3 -21.04 1.00 -3.41
N LYS A 4 -21.78 0.47 -2.43
CA LYS A 4 -23.18 0.86 -2.18
C LYS A 4 -23.32 2.23 -1.51
N GLY A 5 -22.23 2.79 -1.02
CA GLY A 5 -22.14 4.07 -0.33
C GLY A 5 -20.75 4.23 0.31
N ASN A 6 -20.46 5.44 0.76
CA ASN A 6 -19.31 5.79 1.60
C ASN A 6 -19.77 6.77 2.68
N PHE A 7 -18.99 6.92 3.75
CA PHE A 7 -19.22 7.92 4.80
C PHE A 7 -17.88 8.29 5.45
N SER A 8 -17.77 9.52 5.97
CA SER A 8 -16.60 9.90 6.77
C SER A 8 -16.71 9.32 8.18
N ILE A 9 -15.64 8.66 8.62
CA ILE A 9 -15.49 8.14 10.00
C ILE A 9 -15.00 9.20 10.99
N GLU A 10 -14.77 10.45 10.56
CA GLU A 10 -14.28 11.52 11.43
C GLU A 10 -15.20 11.74 12.65
N ASN A 11 -14.58 11.82 13.84
CA ASN A 11 -15.23 11.92 15.15
C ASN A 11 -16.08 10.70 15.58
N TYR A 12 -15.97 9.56 14.89
CA TYR A 12 -16.50 8.29 15.41
C TYR A 12 -15.59 7.68 16.46
N SER A 13 -16.12 6.66 17.14
CA SER A 13 -15.40 5.72 18.00
C SER A 13 -15.75 4.30 17.55
N ALA A 14 -14.73 3.46 17.36
CA ALA A 14 -14.90 2.03 17.15
C ALA A 14 -14.85 1.31 18.51
N ARG A 15 -15.65 0.25 18.69
CA ARG A 15 -15.55 -0.65 19.85
C ARG A 15 -16.16 -2.03 19.56
N LEU A 16 -15.73 -3.03 20.32
CA LEU A 16 -16.36 -4.35 20.33
C LEU A 16 -17.77 -4.28 20.92
N ALA A 17 -18.70 -4.99 20.29
CA ALA A 17 -20.14 -4.83 20.49
C ALA A 17 -20.80 -6.19 20.80
N PHE A 18 -20.36 -6.83 21.88
CA PHE A 18 -20.80 -8.17 22.30
C PHE A 18 -22.31 -8.29 22.61
N HIS A 19 -23.03 -7.18 22.64
CA HIS A 19 -24.46 -7.11 22.92
C HIS A 19 -25.34 -7.17 21.63
N LEU A 20 -24.75 -6.98 20.43
CA LEU A 20 -25.48 -7.00 19.16
C LEU A 20 -26.06 -8.38 18.81
N ARG A 21 -25.49 -9.46 19.37
CA ARG A 21 -25.92 -10.85 19.12
C ARG A 21 -25.94 -11.67 20.40
N LYS A 22 -26.80 -12.70 20.40
CA LYS A 22 -26.90 -13.68 21.51
C LYS A 22 -26.26 -15.04 21.18
N ASP A 23 -25.72 -15.20 19.99
CA ASP A 23 -25.07 -16.44 19.51
C ASP A 23 -23.55 -16.44 19.76
N SER A 24 -22.87 -17.50 19.31
CA SER A 24 -21.41 -17.63 19.41
C SER A 24 -20.64 -16.54 18.63
N ARG A 25 -21.26 -15.92 17.62
CA ARG A 25 -20.66 -14.85 16.81
C ARG A 25 -20.71 -13.47 17.49
N LYS A 26 -21.28 -13.35 18.68
CA LYS A 26 -21.26 -12.08 19.45
C LYS A 26 -19.85 -11.51 19.65
N LYS A 27 -18.82 -12.38 19.73
CA LYS A 27 -17.41 -11.96 19.82
C LYS A 27 -16.84 -11.38 18.53
N CYS A 28 -17.42 -11.69 17.37
CA CYS A 28 -17.01 -11.13 16.07
C CYS A 28 -17.71 -9.79 15.76
N CYS A 29 -18.40 -9.18 16.73
CA CYS A 29 -19.23 -7.99 16.51
C CYS A 29 -18.52 -6.73 16.98
N PHE A 30 -18.55 -5.69 16.17
CA PHE A 30 -18.05 -4.36 16.50
C PHE A 30 -19.00 -3.28 15.97
N GLU A 31 -18.91 -2.08 16.53
CA GLU A 31 -19.74 -0.94 16.15
C GLU A 31 -18.91 0.34 16.01
N LEU A 32 -19.37 1.22 15.13
CA LEU A 32 -18.90 2.59 14.96
C LEU A 32 -19.98 3.54 15.46
N THR A 33 -19.68 4.32 16.50
CA THR A 33 -20.64 5.29 17.09
C THR A 33 -20.04 6.68 17.22
N CYS A 34 -20.87 7.70 16.95
CA CYS A 34 -20.52 9.11 17.12
C CYS A 34 -21.76 9.83 17.68
N PRO A 35 -21.63 10.65 18.76
CA PRO A 35 -22.73 11.46 19.27
C PRO A 35 -23.38 12.30 18.15
N GLY A 36 -24.70 12.23 18.02
CA GLY A 36 -25.45 12.99 17.01
C GLY A 36 -25.36 12.46 15.57
N LYS A 37 -24.58 11.41 15.28
CA LYS A 37 -24.57 10.73 13.97
C LYS A 37 -25.19 9.33 14.05
N ARG A 38 -25.35 8.67 12.90
CA ARG A 38 -25.83 7.28 12.79
C ARG A 38 -24.77 6.32 13.33
N SER A 39 -25.17 5.35 14.15
CA SER A 39 -24.31 4.20 14.49
C SER A 39 -24.29 3.16 13.36
N TYR A 40 -23.17 2.47 13.19
CA TYR A 40 -23.00 1.39 12.22
C TYR A 40 -22.51 0.12 12.92
N GLU A 41 -23.13 -1.01 12.58
CA GLU A 41 -22.92 -2.31 13.24
C GLU A 41 -22.35 -3.32 12.24
N PHE A 42 -21.34 -4.08 12.66
CA PHE A 42 -20.62 -5.02 11.81
C PHE A 42 -20.45 -6.38 12.50
N THR A 43 -20.31 -7.44 11.70
CA THR A 43 -19.89 -8.76 12.20
C THR A 43 -18.79 -9.30 11.30
N ALA A 44 -17.57 -9.35 11.81
CA ALA A 44 -16.41 -9.94 11.15
C ALA A 44 -16.57 -11.48 10.99
N PRO A 45 -15.79 -12.09 10.08
CA PRO A 45 -15.59 -13.54 10.02
C PRO A 45 -15.14 -14.16 11.34
N SER A 46 -14.18 -13.55 12.05
CA SER A 46 -13.61 -14.08 13.30
C SER A 46 -13.59 -13.05 14.46
N PRO A 47 -13.36 -13.47 15.72
CA PRO A 47 -13.17 -12.55 16.84
C PRO A 47 -11.89 -11.71 16.73
N ALA A 48 -10.76 -12.32 16.34
CA ALA A 48 -9.48 -11.62 16.18
C ALA A 48 -9.60 -10.52 15.11
N GLU A 49 -10.23 -10.83 13.96
CA GLU A 49 -10.45 -9.83 12.92
C GLU A 49 -11.39 -8.69 13.39
N ALA A 50 -12.32 -8.94 14.31
CA ALA A 50 -13.14 -7.88 14.90
C ALA A 50 -12.33 -6.97 15.86
N GLU A 51 -11.33 -7.54 16.55
CA GLU A 51 -10.35 -6.80 17.34
C GLU A 51 -9.44 -5.97 16.40
N ASP A 52 -8.86 -6.58 15.36
CA ASP A 52 -8.04 -5.91 14.34
C ASP A 52 -8.77 -4.72 13.68
N TRP A 53 -10.04 -4.90 13.30
CA TRP A 53 -10.85 -3.81 12.73
C TRP A 53 -11.07 -2.66 13.71
N VAL A 54 -11.31 -2.95 14.99
CA VAL A 54 -11.47 -1.91 16.02
C VAL A 54 -10.16 -1.16 16.21
N ASP A 55 -9.03 -1.86 16.33
CA ASP A 55 -7.72 -1.26 16.56
C ASP A 55 -7.25 -0.42 15.37
N GLN A 56 -7.38 -0.91 14.13
CA GLN A 56 -7.03 -0.16 12.93
C GLN A 56 -7.89 1.11 12.78
N ILE A 57 -9.20 1.01 12.99
CA ILE A 57 -10.09 2.17 12.88
C ILE A 57 -9.82 3.14 14.04
N GLN A 58 -9.60 2.66 15.26
CA GLN A 58 -9.27 3.52 16.40
C GLN A 58 -7.89 4.19 16.26
N PHE A 59 -6.92 3.52 15.64
CA PHE A 59 -5.63 4.09 15.26
C PHE A 59 -5.81 5.25 14.27
N LEU A 60 -6.53 5.02 13.16
CA LEU A 60 -6.87 6.07 12.19
C LEU A 60 -7.61 7.25 12.85
N LEU A 61 -8.46 7.00 13.84
CA LEU A 61 -9.22 8.03 14.55
C LEU A 61 -8.42 8.82 15.60
N LYS A 62 -7.20 8.41 15.97
CA LYS A 62 -6.30 9.25 16.77
C LYS A 62 -5.92 10.46 15.91
N GLY A 63 -6.29 11.66 16.35
CA GLY A 63 -6.38 12.86 15.52
C GLY A 63 -5.17 13.20 14.65
N GLU A 64 -3.96 12.80 15.07
CA GLU A 64 -2.74 12.87 14.27
C GLU A 64 -2.89 12.23 12.88
N TYR A 65 -3.49 11.03 12.77
CA TYR A 65 -3.59 10.29 11.49
C TYR A 65 -4.70 10.78 10.55
N LEU A 66 -5.76 11.42 11.07
CA LEU A 66 -6.73 12.10 10.20
C LEU A 66 -6.21 13.48 9.75
N SER A 67 -5.35 14.12 10.55
CA SER A 67 -4.77 15.43 10.23
C SER A 67 -3.48 15.35 9.41
N SER A 68 -2.74 14.23 9.50
CA SER A 68 -1.52 13.96 8.76
C SER A 68 -1.71 12.71 7.89
N LEU A 69 -1.78 12.93 6.57
CA LEU A 69 -1.72 11.85 5.58
C LEU A 69 -0.29 11.27 5.43
N THR A 70 0.69 11.82 6.13
CA THR A 70 2.08 11.36 6.16
C THR A 70 2.22 10.24 7.18
N ILE A 71 2.68 9.07 6.72
CA ILE A 71 3.08 7.96 7.60
C ILE A 71 4.25 8.47 8.47
N PRO A 72 4.19 8.35 9.81
CA PRO A 72 5.35 8.67 10.64
C PRO A 72 6.49 7.73 10.23
N VAL A 73 7.64 8.32 9.88
CA VAL A 73 8.86 7.56 9.61
C VAL A 73 9.25 6.87 10.91
N ASP A 74 9.47 5.57 10.85
CA ASP A 74 9.99 4.82 11.99
C ASP A 74 11.49 5.17 12.11
N GLU A 75 11.88 5.85 13.18
CA GLU A 75 13.26 6.34 13.36
C GLU A 75 14.26 5.19 13.63
N GLU A 76 13.80 3.93 13.70
CA GLU A 76 14.62 2.72 13.85
C GLU A 76 15.13 2.13 12.51
N ASP A 77 14.67 2.58 11.34
CA ASP A 77 15.33 2.26 10.06
C ASP A 77 16.58 3.16 9.89
N GLU A 78 17.63 2.87 10.65
CA GLU A 78 18.98 3.35 10.34
C GLU A 78 19.38 2.78 8.97
N GLU A 79 19.35 3.61 7.92
CA GLU A 79 19.78 3.25 6.57
C GLU A 79 21.25 2.78 6.61
N GLU A 80 21.45 1.45 6.66
CA GLU A 80 22.75 0.80 6.48
C GLU A 80 23.33 1.23 5.13
N LEU A 81 24.22 2.23 5.18
CA LEU A 81 24.85 2.85 4.04
C LEU A 81 25.54 1.76 3.22
N TYR A 82 24.99 1.44 2.04
CA TYR A 82 25.53 0.42 1.14
C TYR A 82 27.00 0.72 0.82
N ASN A 83 27.89 0.05 1.55
CA ASN A 83 29.32 0.18 1.39
C ASN A 83 29.74 -0.62 0.14
N ASP A 84 29.64 0.03 -1.02
CA ASP A 84 30.08 -0.54 -2.29
C ASP A 84 31.56 -0.92 -2.20
N VAL A 85 31.82 -2.23 -2.20
CA VAL A 85 33.17 -2.75 -1.99
C VAL A 85 33.98 -2.51 -3.25
N GLU A 86 34.94 -1.58 -3.18
CA GLU A 86 35.90 -1.35 -4.26
C GLU A 86 36.55 -2.68 -4.66
N SER A 87 36.19 -3.16 -5.87
CA SER A 87 36.67 -4.42 -6.43
C SER A 87 38.17 -4.34 -6.68
N SER A 88 38.92 -4.73 -5.66
CA SER A 88 40.37 -4.53 -5.53
C SER A 88 41.11 -5.84 -5.81
N ASP A 89 40.96 -6.36 -7.02
CA ASP A 89 41.83 -7.43 -7.51
C ASP A 89 43.23 -6.89 -7.82
N SER A 90 44.24 -7.52 -7.22
CA SER A 90 45.58 -6.98 -7.09
C SER A 90 46.62 -7.78 -7.88
N VAL A 91 47.66 -7.08 -8.33
CA VAL A 91 48.96 -7.56 -8.85
C VAL A 91 49.05 -8.47 -10.09
N ASN A 92 49.28 -7.80 -11.22
CA ASN A 92 50.53 -7.90 -12.02
C ASN A 92 50.88 -9.22 -12.78
N THR A 93 50.74 -9.19 -14.12
CA THR A 93 51.76 -9.73 -15.04
C THR A 93 51.87 -8.94 -16.37
N THR A 94 53.02 -8.31 -16.60
CA THR A 94 53.81 -8.32 -17.85
C THR A 94 53.11 -8.38 -19.22
N SER A 95 53.07 -7.22 -19.91
CA SER A 95 53.03 -7.08 -21.39
C SER A 95 51.77 -7.66 -22.09
N HIS A 96 51.39 -7.37 -23.34
CA HIS A 96 52.10 -6.91 -24.54
C HIS A 96 51.18 -6.04 -25.43
N ASN A 97 51.78 -5.22 -26.30
CA ASN A 97 51.11 -4.46 -27.37
C ASN A 97 50.44 -5.37 -28.42
N THR A 98 49.18 -5.08 -28.83
CA THR A 98 48.51 -5.32 -30.15
C THR A 98 47.03 -4.91 -30.00
N THR A 99 46.54 -3.78 -30.52
CA THR A 99 46.14 -3.50 -31.93
C THR A 99 44.75 -4.06 -32.30
N LEU A 100 43.76 -3.14 -32.34
CA LEU A 100 42.74 -2.97 -33.41
C LEU A 100 41.51 -3.92 -33.48
N ASN A 101 40.35 -3.33 -33.89
CA ASN A 101 39.11 -3.98 -34.37
C ASN A 101 38.28 -4.78 -33.33
N GLN A 102 36.95 -5.02 -33.43
CA GLN A 102 35.78 -4.57 -34.23
C GLN A 102 34.52 -5.14 -33.48
N ASP A 103 33.27 -4.68 -33.56
CA ASP A 103 32.57 -3.56 -34.23
C ASP A 103 31.24 -3.25 -33.47
N GLU A 104 30.62 -2.08 -33.72
CA GLU A 104 29.22 -1.75 -33.38
C GLU A 104 28.33 -1.91 -34.63
N PRO A 105 27.12 -2.50 -34.51
CA PRO A 105 25.90 -1.79 -34.92
C PRO A 105 24.73 -2.01 -33.92
N ASN A 106 24.16 -0.96 -33.34
CA ASN A 106 23.21 0.00 -33.93
C ASN A 106 21.80 -0.56 -34.27
N VAL A 107 20.87 -0.33 -33.31
CA VAL A 107 19.45 0.07 -33.47
C VAL A 107 18.49 -0.87 -34.22
N GLU A 108 17.45 -1.32 -33.49
CA GLU A 108 16.02 -1.09 -33.81
C GLU A 108 15.18 -1.52 -32.60
N MET A 109 14.75 -0.56 -31.76
CA MET A 109 13.63 -0.77 -30.83
C MET A 109 12.38 -0.21 -31.51
N GLU A 110 11.39 -1.05 -31.78
CA GLU A 110 10.10 -0.61 -32.33
C GLU A 110 9.35 0.21 -31.26
N GLU A 111 9.52 1.53 -31.31
CA GLU A 111 9.02 2.49 -30.34
C GLU A 111 7.62 3.03 -30.69
N ASP A 112 6.61 2.14 -30.83
CA ASP A 112 5.29 2.55 -31.36
C ASP A 112 4.03 1.82 -30.78
N ASP A 113 4.09 1.29 -29.55
CA ASP A 113 2.95 0.54 -28.94
C ASP A 113 2.60 0.95 -27.48
N ILE A 114 2.57 2.27 -27.19
CA ILE A 114 1.96 2.81 -25.96
C ILE A 114 0.77 3.71 -26.31
N TYR A 115 -0.44 3.14 -26.23
CA TYR A 115 -1.71 3.87 -26.36
C TYR A 115 -2.38 4.06 -25.00
N GLU A 116 -2.55 5.31 -24.57
CA GLU A 116 -3.32 5.68 -23.38
C GLU A 116 -4.83 5.74 -23.71
N VAL A 117 -5.60 4.73 -23.25
CA VAL A 117 -7.04 4.63 -23.53
C VAL A 117 -7.88 5.31 -22.45
N LEU A 118 -8.38 6.51 -22.77
CA LEU A 118 -9.27 7.27 -21.88
C LEU A 118 -10.67 6.62 -21.74
N PRO A 119 -11.21 6.45 -20.53
CA PRO A 119 -12.53 5.86 -20.32
C PRO A 119 -13.64 6.80 -20.78
N GLY A 120 -14.25 6.52 -21.95
CA GLY A 120 -15.43 7.24 -22.43
C GLY A 120 -15.64 7.30 -23.95
N LYS A 121 -14.70 6.80 -24.78
CA LYS A 121 -14.83 6.78 -26.24
C LYS A 121 -14.71 5.36 -26.79
N GLN A 122 -15.79 4.86 -27.39
CA GLN A 122 -15.73 3.67 -28.24
C GLN A 122 -15.53 4.13 -29.69
N PRO A 123 -14.39 3.83 -30.34
CA PRO A 123 -14.30 3.86 -31.79
C PRO A 123 -15.16 2.73 -32.38
N LYS A 124 -15.82 3.05 -33.49
CA LYS A 124 -16.87 2.25 -34.12
C LYS A 124 -16.25 1.17 -35.01
N ALA A 125 -16.76 -0.06 -34.95
CA ALA A 125 -16.39 -1.12 -35.89
C ALA A 125 -17.05 -0.90 -37.27
N GLU A 126 -16.28 -1.17 -38.32
CA GLU A 126 -16.72 -1.47 -39.69
C GLU A 126 -15.76 -2.51 -40.28
#